data_AF-A0A2P4NKC3-F1
#
_entry.id   AF-A0A2P4NKC3-F1
#
_cell.length_a   1.000
_cell.length_b   1.000
_cell.length_c   1.000
_cell.angle_alpha   90.00
_cell.angle_beta   90.00
_cell.angle_gamma   90.00
#
_symmetry.space_group_name_H-M   'P 1'
#
loop_
_entity.id
_entity.type
_entity.pdbx_description
1 polymer ?
#
loop_
_entity_poly.entity_id
_entity_poly.type
_entity_poly.pdbx_seq_one_letter_code
_entity_poly.pdbx_strand_id
1 'polypeptide(L)' 'RLKSIVPLKPKLVDMCWNSCCAFIGENADCNICPICQEPRYVPERTPLQPRKLSAYFS' A
#
# COMPACT_ATOMS: atom_id res chain seq x y z
N ARG A 1 -3.98 -21.41 16.65
CA ARG A 1 -4.50 -20.54 15.56
C ARG A 1 -4.74 -19.14 16.14
N LEU A 2 -3.88 -18.15 15.85
CA LEU A 2 -3.96 -16.80 16.47
C LEU A 2 -5.24 -16.01 16.15
N LYS A 3 -5.89 -16.27 14.99
CA LYS A 3 -7.16 -15.63 14.58
C LYS A 3 -8.34 -15.84 15.54
N SER A 4 -8.32 -16.87 16.39
CA SER A 4 -9.42 -17.14 17.33
C SER A 4 -9.24 -16.47 18.69
N ILE A 5 -8.08 -15.86 18.95
CA ILE A 5 -7.74 -15.27 20.25
C ILE A 5 -7.86 -13.74 20.21
N VAL A 6 -7.56 -13.12 19.06
CA VAL A 6 -7.69 -11.68 18.88
C VAL A 6 -8.42 -11.40 17.56
N PRO A 7 -9.57 -10.69 17.58
CA PRO A 7 -10.34 -10.37 16.37
C PRO A 7 -9.68 -9.24 15.56
N LEU A 8 -8.37 -9.33 15.30
CA LEU A 8 -7.65 -8.36 14.48
C LEU A 8 -7.92 -8.65 13.01
N LYS A 9 -8.72 -7.79 12.37
CA LYS A 9 -8.88 -7.79 10.91
C LYS A 9 -7.78 -6.91 10.30
N PRO A 10 -6.86 -7.47 9.50
CA PRO A 10 -5.86 -6.65 8.82
C PRO A 10 -6.55 -5.72 7.82
N LYS A 11 -6.17 -4.44 7.83
CA LYS A 11 -6.47 -3.49 6.76
C LYS A 11 -5.31 -3.52 5.77
N LEU A 12 -5.61 -3.63 4.48
CA LEU A 12 -4.58 -3.52 3.45
C LEU A 12 -4.40 -2.05 3.07
N VAL A 13 -3.14 -1.61 3.06
CA VAL A 13 -2.75 -0.23 2.75
C VAL A 13 -1.83 -0.25 1.53
N ASP A 14 -2.15 0.57 0.54
CA ASP A 14 -1.32 0.82 -0.63
C ASP A 14 -0.03 1.54 -0.24
N MET A 15 1.11 0.99 -0.63
CA MET A 15 2.42 1.51 -0.26
C MET A 15 3.39 1.56 -1.44
N CYS A 16 4.38 2.44 -1.31
CA CYS A 16 5.56 2.41 -2.15
C CYS A 16 6.21 1.01 -2.09
N TRP A 17 6.68 0.51 -3.24
CA TRP A 17 7.39 -0.76 -3.36
C TRP A 17 8.54 -0.89 -2.33
N ASN A 18 9.32 0.18 -2.18
CA ASN A 18 10.43 0.30 -1.25
C ASN A 18 10.00 0.65 0.20
N SER A 19 8.70 0.63 0.50
CA SER A 19 8.15 0.98 1.81
C SER A 19 8.45 2.41 2.29
N CYS A 20 8.82 3.34 1.41
CA CYS A 20 9.14 4.71 1.78
C CYS A 20 7.94 5.48 2.35
N CYS A 21 6.75 5.28 1.78
CA CYS A 21 5.51 5.93 2.20
C CYS A 21 4.29 5.04 1.89
N ALA A 22 3.17 5.34 2.55
CA ALA A 22 1.86 4.82 2.18
C ALA A 22 1.14 5.84 1.27
N PHE A 23 0.44 5.37 0.25
CA PHE A 23 -0.35 6.19 -0.66
C PHE A 23 -1.75 6.44 -0.09
N ILE A 24 -1.78 7.12 1.06
CA ILE A 24 -2.97 7.52 1.82
C ILE A 24 -2.78 8.96 2.33
N GLY A 25 -3.87 9.61 2.76
CA GLY A 25 -3.81 10.98 3.28
C GLY A 25 -3.23 11.94 2.26
N GLU A 26 -2.19 12.68 2.65
CA GLU A 26 -1.50 13.66 1.79
C GLU A 26 -0.88 13.03 0.53
N ASN A 27 -0.57 11.73 0.55
CA ASN A 27 0.01 11.00 -0.59
C ASN A 27 -1.04 10.22 -1.39
N ALA A 28 -2.34 10.39 -1.13
CA ALA A 28 -3.41 9.57 -1.72
C ALA A 28 -3.49 9.71 -3.25
N ASP A 29 -3.21 10.90 -3.78
CA ASP A 29 -3.28 11.22 -5.21
C ASP A 29 -1.93 11.07 -5.93
N CYS A 30 -0.86 10.68 -5.22
CA CYS A 30 0.44 10.47 -5.82
C CYS A 30 0.47 9.17 -6.63
N ASN A 31 0.94 9.26 -7.89
CA ASN A 31 1.22 8.10 -8.74
C ASN A 31 2.70 7.67 -8.71
N ILE A 32 3.55 8.52 -8.13
CA ILE A 32 5.00 8.33 -7.98
C ILE A 32 5.33 8.59 -6.52
N CYS A 33 6.19 7.78 -5.92
CA CYS A 33 6.64 7.98 -4.55
C CYS A 33 7.44 9.30 -4.44
N PRO A 34 7.07 10.23 -3.55
CA PRO A 34 7.77 11.50 -3.41
C PRO A 34 9.21 11.35 -2.88
N ILE A 35 9.55 10.20 -2.27
CA ILE A 35 10.86 9.95 -1.66
C ILE A 35 11.83 9.27 -2.64
N CYS A 36 11.43 8.13 -3.23
CA CYS A 36 12.32 7.32 -4.08
C CYS A 36 11.97 7.35 -5.57
N GLN A 37 10.95 8.13 -5.97
CA GLN A 37 10.52 8.31 -7.37
C GLN A 37 10.06 7.03 -8.09
N GLU A 38 9.88 5.92 -7.35
CA GLU A 38 9.30 4.69 -7.89
C GLU A 38 7.81 4.84 -8.19
N PRO A 39 7.30 4.27 -9.29
CA PRO A 39 5.87 4.30 -9.61
C PRO A 39 5.06 3.51 -8.59
N ARG A 40 3.87 4.01 -8.26
CA ARG A 40 2.88 3.36 -7.38
C ARG A 40 2.31 2.09 -7.98
N TYR A 41 1.95 2.16 -9.27
CA TYR A 41 1.24 1.10 -9.97
C TYR A 41 2.18 0.24 -10.82
N VAL A 42 1.73 -0.97 -11.14
CA VAL A 42 2.39 -1.84 -12.12
C VAL A 42 2.30 -1.16 -13.49
N PRO A 43 3.42 -0.92 -14.20
CA PRO A 43 3.40 -0.32 -15.53
C PRO A 43 2.52 -1.11 -16.51
N GLU A 44 1.87 -0.41 -17.43
CA GLU A 44 1.08 -1.00 -18.54
C GLU A 44 -0.10 -1.88 -18.10
N ARG A 45 -0.53 -1.79 -16.84
CA ARG A 45 -1.66 -2.56 -16.32
C ARG A 45 -2.93 -1.73 -16.21
N THR A 46 -3.98 -2.23 -16.86
CA THR A 46 -5.34 -1.67 -16.80
C THR A 46 -6.29 -2.79 -16.37
N PRO A 47 -7.03 -2.66 -15.24
CA PRO A 47 -7.06 -1.50 -14.35
C PRO A 47 -5.74 -1.29 -13.58
N LEU A 48 -5.53 -0.07 -13.08
CA LEU A 48 -4.37 0.27 -12.26
C LEU A 48 -4.29 -0.67 -11.05
N GLN A 49 -3.12 -1.28 -10.87
CA GLN A 49 -2.85 -2.18 -9.76
C GLN A 49 -1.67 -1.67 -8.93
N PRO A 50 -1.83 -1.44 -7.62
CA PRO A 50 -0.72 -1.12 -6.73
C PRO A 50 0.37 -2.17 -6.78
N ARG A 51 1.63 -1.74 -6.77
CA ARG A 51 2.78 -2.65 -6.70
C ARG A 51 2.91 -3.33 -5.34
N LYS A 52 2.41 -2.70 -4.26
CA LYS A 52 2.53 -3.24 -2.91
C LYS A 52 1.32 -2.87 -2.07
N LEU A 53 0.77 -3.89 -1.40
CA LEU A 53 -0.22 -3.75 -0.33
C LEU A 53 0.41 -4.28 0.96
N SER A 54 0.41 -3.48 2.02
CA SER A 54 0.88 -3.88 3.34
C SER A 54 -0.29 -4.10 4.29
N ALA A 55 -0.19 -5.11 5.15
CA ALA A 55 -1.17 -5.34 6.20
C ALA A 55 -0.87 -4.43 7.39
N TYR A 56 -1.86 -3.65 7.80
CA TYR A 56 -1.86 -2.85 9.01
C TYR A 56 -2.91 -3.38 9.99
N PHE A 57 -2.53 -3.50 11.25
CA PHE A 57 -3.39 -3.94 12.33
C PHE A 57 -3.61 -2.75 13.27
N SER A 58 -4.86 -2.27 13.34
CA SER A 58 -5.32 -1.22 14.26
C SER A 58 -6.35 -1.76 15.21
#